data_AF-A0AAV9WYK9-F1
#
_entry.id   AF-A0AAV9WYK9-F1
#
_cell.length_a   1.000
_cell.length_b   1.000
_cell.length_c   1.000
_cell.angle_alpha   90.00
_cell.angle_beta   90.00
_cell.angle_gamma   90.00
#
_symmetry.space_group_name_H-M   'P 1'
#
loop_
_entity.id
_entity.type
_entity.pdbx_description
1 polymer ?
#
loop_
_entity_poly.entity_id
_entity_poly.type
_entity_poly.pdbx_seq_one_letter_code
_entity_poly.pdbx_strand_id
1 'polypeptide(L)'
;MKFTETLAAVILLVASTVSAAPAPQAPKPKTVGGLPECPKGFFVAFNAPGQGKVSCMPVSQLPRPARRDIKAGPIHYDFEKRQATTPTATPPAATKPKLSPKDHALKRAKFHNATTAEVTFLNSVDDVTYEKMAKNSMALYQATEALWSKTLPQLSSLPTAIIKAPGNHTRMHKQEHIPGQKSSSKSRFIRFAQRQKGVSDDTIAKLQATPDTTFDELRELSMKDRFVKEATMVGLTDLAGWFQDTVPAPLFAELDQLQTKVRNARKDMRALKKPSV
;
A
#
# COMPACT_ATOMS: atom_id res chain seq x y z
N MET A 1 35.77 -54.35 33.98
CA MET A 1 34.70 -54.06 33.00
C MET A 1 34.88 -52.64 32.48
N LYS A 2 34.97 -52.52 31.15
CA LYS A 2 34.68 -51.38 30.26
C LYS A 2 35.50 -50.06 30.34
N PHE A 3 36.21 -49.87 29.23
CA PHE A 3 36.88 -48.71 28.64
C PHE A 3 35.97 -47.50 28.31
N THR A 4 36.67 -46.41 27.93
CA THR A 4 36.38 -45.35 26.92
C THR A 4 35.98 -43.97 27.46
N GLU A 5 36.33 -42.82 26.87
CA GLU A 5 37.34 -42.39 25.88
C GLU A 5 37.35 -40.85 25.93
N THR A 6 38.52 -40.26 25.72
CA THR A 6 38.78 -38.85 25.44
C THR A 6 38.11 -38.37 24.15
N LEU A 7 37.60 -37.13 24.13
CA LEU A 7 37.50 -36.34 22.91
C LEU A 7 37.63 -34.83 23.20
N ALA A 8 38.84 -34.34 22.94
CA ALA A 8 39.17 -32.93 22.83
C ALA A 8 38.77 -32.45 21.43
N ALA A 9 37.94 -31.40 21.34
CA ALA A 9 37.63 -30.75 20.09
C ALA A 9 38.50 -29.49 19.92
N VAL A 10 39.49 -29.58 19.04
CA VAL A 10 40.30 -28.47 18.54
C VAL A 10 39.48 -27.74 17.48
N ILE A 11 39.14 -26.47 17.71
CA ILE A 11 38.50 -25.60 16.72
C ILE A 11 39.59 -24.81 16.00
N LEU A 12 39.84 -25.17 14.74
CA LEU A 12 40.68 -24.42 13.80
C LEU A 12 39.88 -23.23 13.25
N LEU A 13 40.28 -22.01 13.62
CA LEU A 13 39.78 -20.77 13.03
C LEU A 13 40.61 -20.46 11.77
N VAL A 14 40.03 -20.67 10.59
CA VAL A 14 40.60 -20.21 9.32
C VAL A 14 40.10 -18.79 9.07
N ALA A 15 40.99 -17.80 9.19
CA ALA A 15 40.74 -16.42 8.81
C ALA A 15 41.01 -16.25 7.31
N SER A 16 39.94 -16.22 6.51
CA SER A 16 40.02 -15.93 5.08
C SER A 16 40.02 -14.41 4.86
N THR A 17 41.19 -13.81 4.64
CA THR A 17 41.30 -12.42 4.16
C THR A 17 40.92 -12.37 2.68
N VAL A 18 39.72 -11.88 2.38
CA VAL A 18 39.28 -11.63 0.99
C VAL A 18 39.98 -10.37 0.48
N SER A 19 40.95 -10.57 -0.41
CA SER A 19 41.57 -9.48 -1.17
C SER A 19 40.53 -8.85 -2.08
N ALA A 20 40.19 -7.58 -1.85
CA ALA A 20 39.25 -6.84 -2.70
C ALA A 20 39.89 -6.62 -4.08
N ALA A 21 39.30 -7.22 -5.10
CA ALA A 21 39.71 -7.01 -6.49
C ALA A 21 39.62 -5.50 -6.85
N PRO A 22 40.58 -4.96 -7.63
CA PRO A 22 40.54 -3.58 -8.07
C PRO A 22 39.24 -3.30 -8.83
N ALA A 23 38.61 -2.17 -8.51
CA ALA A 23 37.34 -1.79 -9.14
C ALA A 23 37.49 -1.75 -10.68
N PRO A 24 36.53 -2.32 -11.42
CA PRO A 24 36.58 -2.33 -12.88
C PRO A 24 36.67 -0.90 -13.42
N GLN A 25 37.68 -0.64 -14.24
CA GLN A 25 37.87 0.67 -14.87
C GLN A 25 36.66 0.98 -15.76
N ALA A 26 36.12 2.19 -15.63
CA ALA A 26 34.97 2.61 -16.43
C ALA A 26 35.28 2.55 -17.93
N PRO A 27 34.36 2.05 -18.76
CA PRO A 27 34.58 1.96 -20.20
C PRO A 27 34.78 3.35 -20.80
N LYS A 28 35.74 3.49 -21.73
CA LYS A 28 35.94 4.74 -22.47
C LYS A 28 34.77 4.95 -23.46
N PRO A 29 34.22 6.16 -23.59
CA PRO A 29 33.20 6.47 -24.59
C PRO A 29 33.76 6.27 -26.00
N LYS A 30 32.92 5.78 -26.91
CA LYS A 30 33.23 5.67 -28.34
C LYS A 30 32.57 6.84 -29.08
N THR A 31 33.22 7.38 -30.10
CA THR A 31 32.62 8.46 -30.90
C THR A 31 31.88 7.85 -32.09
N VAL A 32 30.57 8.10 -32.20
CA VAL A 32 29.74 7.68 -33.35
C VAL A 32 29.05 8.94 -33.88
N GLY A 33 29.30 9.28 -35.15
CA GLY A 33 28.71 10.48 -35.77
C GLY A 33 29.13 11.81 -35.15
N GLY A 34 30.31 11.87 -34.51
CA GLY A 34 30.82 13.08 -33.83
C GLY A 34 30.32 13.28 -32.40
N LEU A 35 29.43 12.40 -31.91
CA LEU A 35 28.93 12.43 -30.54
C LEU A 35 29.52 11.26 -29.72
N PRO A 36 29.94 11.49 -28.46
CA PRO A 36 30.40 10.42 -27.60
C PRO A 36 29.22 9.56 -27.14
N GLU A 37 29.29 8.24 -27.36
CA GLU A 37 28.34 7.24 -26.90
C GLU A 37 28.97 6.31 -25.86
N CYS A 38 28.18 5.97 -24.84
CA CYS A 38 28.53 5.01 -23.80
C CYS A 38 27.77 3.68 -24.01
N PRO A 39 28.35 2.54 -23.59
CA PRO A 39 27.66 1.25 -23.66
C PRO A 39 26.38 1.24 -22.81
N LYS A 40 25.42 0.36 -23.17
CA LYS A 40 24.16 0.20 -22.43
C LYS A 40 24.42 0.02 -20.93
N GLY A 41 23.70 0.79 -20.11
CA GLY A 41 23.86 0.81 -18.65
C GLY A 41 24.77 1.93 -18.12
N PHE A 42 25.41 2.68 -19.01
CA PHE A 42 26.21 3.86 -18.70
C PHE A 42 25.66 5.10 -19.41
N PHE A 43 25.88 6.26 -18.82
CA PHE A 43 25.55 7.55 -19.42
C PHE A 43 26.81 8.39 -19.58
N VAL A 44 26.78 9.27 -20.57
CA VAL A 44 27.86 10.20 -20.86
C VAL A 44 27.83 11.32 -19.82
N ALA A 45 28.84 11.38 -18.96
CA ALA A 45 29.05 12.47 -18.04
C ALA A 45 30.01 13.48 -18.68
N PHE A 46 29.54 14.70 -18.87
CA PHE A 46 30.38 15.85 -19.20
C PHE A 46 30.85 16.45 -17.88
N ASN A 47 32.17 16.44 -17.65
CA ASN A 47 32.72 17.19 -16.53
C ASN A 47 32.61 18.69 -16.82
N ALA A 48 32.42 19.48 -15.76
CA ALA A 48 32.17 20.92 -15.73
C ALA A 48 33.11 21.78 -16.61
N PRO A 49 32.79 23.06 -16.85
CA PRO A 49 33.50 23.90 -17.82
C PRO A 49 35.00 23.95 -17.52
N GLY A 50 35.83 23.63 -18.53
CA GLY A 50 37.29 23.72 -18.46
C GLY A 50 38.05 22.38 -18.47
N GLN A 51 37.38 21.23 -18.40
CA GLN A 51 38.04 19.92 -18.59
C GLN A 51 37.36 19.09 -19.68
N GLY A 52 37.95 19.10 -20.88
CA GLY A 52 37.43 18.43 -22.09
C GLY A 52 37.47 16.89 -22.08
N LYS A 53 37.23 16.23 -20.94
CA LYS A 53 37.21 14.77 -20.84
C LYS A 53 35.80 14.27 -20.57
N VAL A 54 35.24 13.61 -21.59
CA VAL A 54 33.97 12.89 -21.52
C VAL A 54 34.22 11.51 -20.89
N SER A 55 33.39 11.10 -19.93
CA SER A 55 33.50 9.79 -19.28
C SER A 55 32.15 9.07 -19.18
N CYS A 56 32.18 7.74 -19.15
CA CYS A 56 30.97 6.94 -18.98
C CYS A 56 30.76 6.60 -17.50
N MET A 57 29.66 7.08 -16.90
CA MET A 57 29.29 6.74 -15.53
C MET A 57 28.15 5.71 -15.51
N PRO A 58 28.14 4.76 -14.56
CA PRO A 58 27.06 3.79 -14.46
C PRO A 58 25.78 4.45 -13.97
N VAL A 59 24.64 4.10 -14.55
CA VAL A 59 23.31 4.62 -14.17
C VAL A 59 22.98 4.38 -12.69
N SER A 60 23.65 3.39 -12.06
CA SER A 60 23.54 3.11 -10.64
C SER A 60 24.03 4.26 -9.73
N GLN A 61 24.86 5.18 -10.23
CA GLN A 61 25.38 6.30 -9.44
C GLN A 61 24.54 7.59 -9.57
N LEU A 62 23.50 7.61 -10.42
CA LEU A 62 22.61 8.77 -10.53
C LEU A 62 21.65 8.90 -9.34
N PRO A 63 21.39 10.13 -8.85
CA PRO A 63 20.34 10.40 -7.87
C PRO A 63 18.99 9.87 -8.34
N ARG A 64 18.22 9.26 -7.43
CA ARG A 64 16.94 8.57 -7.72
C ARG A 64 15.91 9.34 -8.59
N PRO A 65 15.76 10.68 -8.54
CA PRO A 65 14.83 11.35 -9.44
C PRO A 65 15.25 11.26 -10.92
N ALA A 66 16.54 11.17 -11.24
CA ALA A 66 17.04 11.15 -12.64
C ALA A 66 16.97 9.76 -13.31
N ARG A 67 16.79 8.68 -12.54
CA ARG A 67 16.75 7.31 -13.09
C ARG A 67 15.44 6.96 -13.82
N ARG A 68 14.36 7.71 -13.64
CA ARG A 68 13.03 7.37 -14.19
C ARG A 68 12.81 7.81 -15.64
N ASP A 69 13.59 8.77 -16.13
CA ASP A 69 13.34 9.43 -17.42
C ASP A 69 14.30 9.02 -18.54
N ILE A 70 15.20 8.05 -18.30
CA ILE A 70 16.12 7.55 -19.32
C ILE A 70 15.39 6.49 -20.18
N LYS A 71 14.48 6.96 -21.04
CA LYS A 71 14.07 6.19 -22.22
C LYS A 71 15.09 6.46 -23.33
N ALA A 72 15.47 5.39 -24.03
CA ALA A 72 16.54 5.36 -25.03
C ALA A 72 16.49 6.55 -26.01
N GLY A 73 17.44 7.46 -25.85
CA GLY A 73 17.68 8.63 -26.70
C GLY A 73 18.74 9.54 -26.04
N PRO A 74 19.52 10.31 -26.82
CA PRO A 74 20.54 11.20 -26.26
C PRO A 74 19.85 12.40 -25.58
N ILE A 75 19.86 12.43 -24.24
CA ILE A 75 19.37 13.57 -23.47
C ILE A 75 20.56 14.47 -23.15
N HIS A 76 20.59 15.66 -23.75
CA HIS A 76 21.47 16.74 -23.30
C HIS A 76 21.02 17.22 -21.92
N TYR A 77 21.88 17.05 -20.92
CA TYR A 77 21.66 17.53 -19.56
C TYR A 77 22.49 18.80 -19.35
N ASP A 78 21.84 19.98 -19.34
CA ASP A 78 22.47 21.22 -18.90
C ASP A 78 22.56 21.22 -17.37
N PHE A 79 23.76 20.93 -16.87
CA PHE A 79 24.05 20.89 -15.43
C PHE A 79 24.07 22.28 -14.77
N GLU A 80 24.14 23.36 -15.56
CA GLU A 80 24.36 24.73 -15.05
C GLU A 80 23.14 25.41 -14.42
N LYS A 81 21.91 24.93 -14.64
CA LYS A 81 20.72 25.60 -14.06
C LYS A 81 20.34 25.17 -12.64
N ARG A 82 21.13 24.31 -11.98
CA ARG A 82 20.81 23.81 -10.62
C ARG A 82 21.99 23.76 -9.67
N GLN A 83 22.95 24.69 -9.78
CA GLN A 83 23.90 24.92 -8.69
C GLN A 83 23.62 26.24 -7.98
N ALA A 84 23.70 26.16 -6.65
CA ALA A 84 23.66 27.25 -5.68
C ALA A 84 22.31 27.97 -5.46
N THR A 85 21.34 27.26 -4.88
CA THR A 85 20.62 27.83 -3.74
C THR A 85 20.92 26.99 -2.51
N THR A 86 21.68 27.58 -1.60
CA THR A 86 21.87 27.15 -0.22
C THR A 86 20.52 26.69 0.36
N PRO A 87 20.42 25.59 1.12
CA PRO A 87 19.17 25.20 1.75
C PRO A 87 18.85 26.23 2.84
N THR A 88 18.17 27.32 2.47
CA THR A 88 17.44 28.15 3.41
C THR A 88 16.44 27.21 4.06
N ALA A 89 16.56 27.02 5.38
CA ALA A 89 15.66 26.24 6.18
C ALA A 89 14.23 26.60 5.80
N THR A 90 13.58 25.70 5.06
CA THR A 90 12.17 25.88 4.72
C THR A 90 11.45 25.86 6.07
N PRO A 91 10.72 26.92 6.45
CA PRO A 91 9.89 26.84 7.64
C PRO A 91 9.00 25.60 7.51
N PRO A 92 8.83 24.81 8.57
CA PRO A 92 8.08 23.56 8.50
C PRO A 92 6.77 23.85 7.81
N ALA A 93 6.54 23.18 6.67
CA ALA A 93 5.36 23.36 5.86
C ALA A 93 4.16 23.32 6.80
N ALA A 94 3.43 24.45 6.90
CA ALA A 94 2.30 24.60 7.80
C ALA A 94 1.44 23.34 7.70
N THR A 95 1.44 22.56 8.78
CA THR A 95 0.74 21.29 8.85
C THR A 95 -0.72 21.63 8.59
N LYS A 96 -1.23 21.25 7.41
CA LYS A 96 -2.64 21.42 7.09
C LYS A 96 -3.42 20.86 8.27
N PRO A 97 -4.33 21.64 8.89
CA PRO A 97 -5.06 21.17 10.07
C PRO A 97 -5.71 19.84 9.73
N LYS A 98 -5.45 18.84 10.57
CA LYS A 98 -6.00 17.49 10.40
C LYS A 98 -7.51 17.62 10.56
N LEU A 99 -8.23 17.55 9.45
CA LEU A 99 -9.69 17.58 9.42
C LEU A 99 -10.24 16.54 10.40
N SER A 100 -11.17 16.94 11.26
CA SER A 100 -11.84 16.01 12.16
C SER A 100 -12.68 15.00 11.35
N PRO A 101 -13.04 13.84 11.93
CA PRO A 101 -13.96 12.91 11.28
C PRO A 101 -15.30 13.55 10.89
N LYS A 102 -15.79 14.51 11.69
CA LYS A 102 -17.00 15.30 11.38
C LYS A 102 -16.79 16.22 10.19
N ASP A 103 -15.68 16.96 10.15
CA ASP A 103 -15.35 17.83 9.02
C ASP A 103 -15.23 17.04 7.71
N HIS A 104 -14.65 15.84 7.78
CA HIS A 104 -14.61 14.91 6.66
C HIS A 104 -16.01 14.49 6.20
N ALA A 105 -16.92 14.19 7.13
CA ALA A 105 -18.29 13.83 6.81
C ALA A 105 -19.04 15.00 6.14
N LEU A 106 -18.94 16.21 6.70
CA LEU A 106 -19.58 17.42 6.15
C LEU A 106 -19.01 17.79 4.77
N LYS A 107 -17.68 17.73 4.61
CA LYS A 107 -17.02 17.97 3.32
C LYS A 107 -17.48 16.96 2.26
N ARG A 108 -17.62 15.70 2.65
CA ARG A 108 -18.12 14.64 1.77
C ARG A 108 -19.60 14.84 1.41
N ALA A 109 -20.42 15.24 2.37
CA ALA A 109 -21.83 15.57 2.12
C ALA A 109 -21.97 16.70 1.10
N LYS A 110 -21.18 17.78 1.26
CA LYS A 110 -21.11 18.89 0.29
C LYS A 110 -20.67 18.42 -1.10
N PHE A 111 -19.65 17.56 -1.17
CA PHE A 111 -19.17 17.00 -2.44
C PHE A 111 -20.23 16.14 -3.16
N HIS A 112 -21.15 15.53 -2.42
CA HIS A 112 -22.22 14.70 -2.96
C HIS A 112 -23.58 15.42 -3.03
N ASN A 113 -23.61 16.76 -2.99
CA ASN A 113 -24.82 17.57 -3.07
C ASN A 113 -25.90 17.16 -2.04
N ALA A 114 -25.48 16.90 -0.80
CA ALA A 114 -26.41 16.59 0.28
C ALA A 114 -27.43 17.73 0.50
N THR A 115 -28.65 17.33 0.83
CA THR A 115 -29.78 18.23 1.14
C THR A 115 -29.49 19.07 2.38
N THR A 116 -30.18 20.21 2.53
CA THR A 116 -30.08 21.05 3.72
C THR A 116 -30.43 20.26 4.99
N ALA A 117 -31.46 19.39 4.94
CA ALA A 117 -31.84 18.53 6.04
C ALA A 117 -30.71 17.57 6.46
N GLU A 118 -30.03 16.95 5.49
CA GLU A 118 -28.87 16.10 5.76
C GLU A 118 -27.71 16.89 6.39
N VAL A 119 -27.38 18.07 5.87
CA VAL A 119 -26.30 18.89 6.42
C VAL A 119 -26.62 19.35 7.85
N THR A 120 -27.85 19.79 8.12
CA THR A 120 -28.30 20.16 9.47
C THR A 120 -28.22 18.97 10.42
N PHE A 121 -28.68 17.79 9.99
CA PHE A 121 -28.56 16.57 10.78
C PHE A 121 -27.09 16.22 11.08
N LEU A 122 -26.20 16.23 10.09
CA LEU A 122 -24.77 15.94 10.28
C LEU A 122 -24.09 16.92 11.26
N ASN A 123 -24.48 18.19 11.23
CA ASN A 123 -24.00 19.18 12.20
C ASN A 123 -24.50 18.90 13.63
N SER A 124 -25.71 18.35 13.77
CA SER A 124 -26.34 18.04 15.07
C SER A 124 -25.77 16.80 15.79
N VAL A 125 -24.93 16.02 15.10
CA VAL A 125 -24.24 14.86 15.68
C VAL A 125 -22.93 15.33 16.33
N ASP A 126 -22.72 14.94 17.58
CA ASP A 126 -21.57 15.34 18.38
C ASP A 126 -20.26 14.74 17.83
N ASP A 127 -19.16 15.48 17.97
CA ASP A 127 -17.84 15.09 17.47
C ASP A 127 -17.38 13.76 18.06
N VAL A 128 -17.67 13.52 19.34
CA VAL A 128 -17.38 12.26 20.05
C VAL A 128 -18.03 11.06 19.36
N THR A 129 -19.24 11.22 18.81
CA THR A 129 -19.94 10.17 18.07
C THR A 129 -19.22 9.85 16.76
N TYR A 130 -18.79 10.88 16.03
CA TYR A 130 -17.99 10.72 14.82
C TYR A 130 -16.63 10.06 15.10
N GLU A 131 -15.98 10.43 16.19
CA GLU A 131 -14.73 9.81 16.62
C GLU A 131 -14.91 8.33 16.90
N LYS A 132 -15.90 7.94 17.73
CA LYS A 132 -16.20 6.53 18.02
C LYS A 132 -16.48 5.72 16.76
N MET A 133 -17.30 6.26 15.84
CA MET A 133 -17.56 5.63 14.54
C MET A 133 -16.28 5.42 13.72
N ALA A 134 -15.40 6.43 13.72
CA ALA A 134 -14.11 6.35 13.03
C ALA A 134 -13.21 5.30 13.69
N LYS A 135 -13.15 5.23 15.03
CA LYS A 135 -12.37 4.22 15.76
C LYS A 135 -12.86 2.81 15.41
N ASN A 136 -14.16 2.55 15.50
CA ASN A 136 -14.75 1.24 15.20
C ASN A 136 -14.51 0.84 13.73
N SER A 137 -14.68 1.78 12.80
CA SER A 137 -14.43 1.53 11.37
C SER A 137 -12.95 1.26 11.08
N MET A 138 -12.04 1.98 11.74
CA MET A 138 -10.60 1.81 11.56
C MET A 138 -10.10 0.51 12.19
N ALA A 139 -10.56 0.16 13.39
CA ALA A 139 -10.23 -1.10 14.03
C ALA A 139 -10.66 -2.29 13.16
N LEU A 140 -11.90 -2.26 12.64
CA LEU A 140 -12.39 -3.30 11.71
C LEU A 140 -11.53 -3.38 10.44
N TYR A 141 -11.16 -2.23 9.87
CA TYR A 141 -10.29 -2.17 8.67
C TYR A 141 -8.91 -2.77 8.94
N GLN A 142 -8.24 -2.33 10.00
CA GLN A 142 -6.89 -2.79 10.34
C GLN A 142 -6.87 -4.27 10.71
N ALA A 143 -7.87 -4.73 11.47
CA ALA A 143 -7.99 -6.15 11.80
C ALA A 143 -8.20 -7.01 10.55
N THR A 144 -9.03 -6.54 9.62
CA THR A 144 -9.24 -7.22 8.33
C THR A 144 -7.93 -7.30 7.56
N GLU A 145 -7.22 -6.19 7.37
CA GLU A 145 -5.93 -6.17 6.67
C GLU A 145 -4.89 -7.09 7.34
N ALA A 146 -4.80 -7.07 8.67
CA ALA A 146 -3.91 -7.94 9.43
C ALA A 146 -4.23 -9.43 9.18
N LEU A 147 -5.50 -9.81 9.28
CA LEU A 147 -5.95 -11.18 9.01
C LEU A 147 -5.63 -11.61 7.56
N TRP A 148 -5.89 -10.75 6.57
CA TRP A 148 -5.54 -11.02 5.17
C TRP A 148 -4.02 -11.14 4.92
N SER A 149 -3.20 -10.59 5.82
CA SER A 149 -1.75 -10.76 5.83
C SER A 149 -1.25 -11.95 6.68
N LYS A 150 -2.15 -12.85 7.11
CA LYS A 150 -1.86 -13.97 8.03
C LYS A 150 -1.32 -13.53 9.40
N THR A 151 -1.70 -12.35 9.86
CA THR A 151 -1.33 -11.81 11.19
C THR A 151 -2.56 -11.79 12.09
N LEU A 152 -2.43 -12.26 13.33
CA LEU A 152 -3.50 -12.17 14.33
C LEU A 152 -3.50 -10.76 14.96
N PRO A 153 -4.53 -9.93 14.71
CA PRO A 153 -4.62 -8.61 15.32
C PRO A 153 -5.01 -8.70 16.80
N GLN A 154 -4.44 -7.84 17.63
CA GLN A 154 -4.94 -7.56 18.97
C GLN A 154 -5.88 -6.35 18.91
N LEU A 155 -7.19 -6.60 18.90
CA LEU A 155 -8.20 -5.53 18.70
C LEU A 155 -8.12 -4.42 19.75
N SER A 156 -7.71 -4.74 20.98
CA SER A 156 -7.52 -3.78 22.07
C SER A 156 -6.33 -2.82 21.88
N SER A 157 -5.33 -3.19 21.07
CA SER A 157 -4.10 -2.42 20.86
C SER A 157 -3.98 -1.84 19.45
N LEU A 158 -5.04 -1.94 18.63
CA LEU A 158 -5.00 -1.44 17.26
C LEU A 158 -4.89 0.09 17.23
N PRO A 159 -3.85 0.65 16.58
CA PRO A 159 -3.64 2.08 16.56
C PRO A 159 -4.79 2.79 15.85
N THR A 160 -5.48 3.68 16.54
CA THR A 160 -6.58 4.47 15.96
C THR A 160 -6.11 5.51 14.93
N ALA A 161 -4.80 5.75 14.85
CA ALA A 161 -4.23 6.68 13.89
C ALA A 161 -4.46 6.17 12.47
N ILE A 162 -4.81 7.08 11.55
CA ILE A 162 -4.84 6.84 10.11
C ILE A 162 -3.39 6.57 9.67
N ILE A 163 -2.90 5.35 9.88
CA ILE A 163 -1.66 4.88 9.29
C ILE A 163 -1.95 4.81 7.80
N LYS A 164 -1.22 5.60 7.00
CA LYS A 164 -1.21 5.39 5.54
C LYS A 164 -0.85 3.92 5.34
N ALA A 165 -1.74 3.15 4.71
CA ALA A 165 -1.50 1.74 4.43
C ALA A 165 -0.06 1.57 3.90
N PRO A 166 0.73 0.62 4.45
CA PRO A 166 2.09 0.39 3.98
C PRO A 166 2.02 -0.25 2.61
N GLY A 167 2.03 0.59 1.56
CA GLY A 167 1.97 0.12 0.20
C GLY A 167 1.86 1.28 -0.79
N ASN A 168 2.82 1.37 -1.70
CA ASN A 168 2.66 2.07 -2.96
C ASN A 168 1.46 1.45 -3.68
N HIS A 169 0.27 2.02 -3.52
CA HIS A 169 -0.79 1.81 -4.50
C HIS A 169 -0.28 2.43 -5.80
N THR A 170 0.27 1.60 -6.69
CA THR A 170 0.34 1.93 -8.10
C THR A 170 -1.03 2.48 -8.47
N ARG A 171 -1.08 3.75 -8.87
CA ARG A 171 -2.30 4.39 -9.36
C ARG A 171 -2.74 3.56 -10.56
N MET A 172 -3.62 2.59 -10.35
CA MET A 172 -4.34 2.00 -11.47
C MET A 172 -5.01 3.15 -12.21
N HIS A 173 -4.95 3.09 -13.55
CA HIS A 173 -5.69 4.00 -14.41
C HIS A 173 -7.08 4.18 -13.84
N LYS A 174 -7.43 5.43 -13.54
CA LYS A 174 -8.71 5.82 -12.97
C LYS A 174 -9.77 5.33 -13.96
N GLN A 175 -10.33 4.14 -13.73
CA GLN A 175 -11.51 3.68 -14.47
C GLN A 175 -12.52 4.82 -14.39
N GLU A 176 -13.01 5.27 -15.55
CA GLU A 176 -13.94 6.38 -15.66
C GLU A 176 -15.08 6.13 -14.68
N HIS A 177 -15.10 6.96 -13.63
CA HIS A 177 -16.18 6.94 -12.67
C HIS A 177 -17.35 7.62 -13.37
N ILE A 178 -18.25 6.83 -13.95
CA ILE A 178 -19.52 7.34 -14.47
C ILE A 178 -20.28 7.94 -13.28
N PRO A 179 -20.53 9.27 -13.26
CA PRO A 179 -21.26 9.91 -12.18
C PRO A 179 -22.63 9.24 -11.98
N GLY A 180 -22.96 8.85 -10.75
CA GLY A 180 -24.26 8.25 -10.40
C GLY A 180 -24.29 6.71 -10.36
N GLN A 181 -23.33 6.00 -10.98
CA GLN A 181 -23.33 4.54 -10.94
C GLN A 181 -22.62 4.03 -9.67
N LYS A 182 -23.39 3.49 -8.71
CA LYS A 182 -22.81 2.82 -7.54
C LYS A 182 -22.06 1.57 -8.01
N SER A 183 -20.79 1.43 -7.63
CA SER A 183 -20.04 0.20 -7.88
C SER A 183 -20.76 -1.00 -7.23
N SER A 184 -21.06 -2.04 -8.03
CA SER A 184 -21.69 -3.27 -7.51
C SER A 184 -20.77 -3.96 -6.49
N SER A 185 -21.33 -4.90 -5.71
CA SER A 185 -20.55 -5.70 -4.75
C SER A 185 -19.46 -6.49 -5.49
N LYS A 186 -19.80 -7.08 -6.64
CA LYS A 186 -18.86 -7.73 -7.56
C LYS A 186 -17.73 -6.81 -8.00
N SER A 187 -18.02 -5.63 -8.54
CA SER A 187 -16.96 -4.71 -8.99
C SER A 187 -16.01 -4.31 -7.87
N ARG A 188 -16.51 -4.15 -6.64
CA ARG A 188 -15.67 -3.87 -5.47
C ARG A 188 -14.80 -5.06 -5.08
N PHE A 189 -15.36 -6.27 -5.12
CA PHE A 189 -14.63 -7.49 -4.83
C PHE A 189 -13.52 -7.74 -5.85
N ILE A 190 -13.80 -7.59 -7.15
CA ILE A 190 -12.79 -7.76 -8.20
C ILE A 190 -11.64 -6.77 -8.03
N ARG A 191 -11.93 -5.49 -7.76
CA ARG A 191 -10.89 -4.49 -7.47
C ARG A 191 -10.06 -4.82 -6.23
N PHE A 192 -10.69 -5.45 -5.23
CA PHE A 192 -9.99 -5.93 -4.05
C PHE A 192 -9.07 -7.10 -4.42
N ALA A 193 -9.58 -8.11 -5.13
CA ALA A 193 -8.82 -9.28 -5.58
C ALA A 193 -7.60 -8.87 -6.44
N GLN A 194 -7.78 -7.91 -7.36
CA GLN A 194 -6.70 -7.35 -8.19
C GLN A 194 -5.57 -6.69 -7.39
N ARG A 195 -5.82 -6.30 -6.13
CA ARG A 195 -4.79 -5.70 -5.25
C ARG A 195 -4.09 -6.74 -4.39
N GLN A 196 -4.64 -7.95 -4.28
CA GLN A 196 -4.06 -9.00 -3.47
C GLN A 196 -2.89 -9.63 -4.19
N LYS A 197 -1.80 -9.86 -3.46
CA LYS A 197 -0.65 -10.57 -3.99
C LYS A 197 -1.01 -12.04 -4.18
N GLY A 198 -0.67 -12.60 -5.33
CA GLY A 198 -0.87 -14.03 -5.63
C GLY A 198 -2.19 -14.37 -6.33
N VAL A 199 -3.06 -13.40 -6.62
CA VAL A 199 -4.27 -13.64 -7.42
C VAL A 199 -3.93 -13.61 -8.91
N SER A 200 -4.25 -14.68 -9.64
CA SER A 200 -3.98 -14.79 -11.09
C SER A 200 -5.03 -14.07 -11.94
N ASP A 201 -4.65 -13.67 -13.16
CA ASP A 201 -5.58 -13.06 -14.13
C ASP A 201 -6.72 -14.02 -14.49
N ASP A 202 -6.45 -15.33 -14.56
CA ASP A 202 -7.48 -16.36 -14.76
C ASP A 202 -8.53 -16.35 -13.64
N THR A 203 -8.09 -16.10 -12.40
CA THR A 203 -9.00 -15.97 -11.27
C THR A 203 -9.85 -14.72 -11.39
N ILE A 204 -9.26 -13.60 -11.81
CA ILE A 204 -9.99 -12.36 -12.08
C ILE A 204 -11.04 -12.56 -13.19
N ALA A 205 -10.69 -13.29 -14.27
CA ALA A 205 -11.63 -13.64 -15.33
C ALA A 205 -12.80 -14.50 -14.82
N LYS A 206 -12.52 -15.51 -13.98
CA LYS A 206 -13.56 -16.33 -13.32
C LYS A 206 -14.48 -15.48 -12.44
N LEU A 207 -13.93 -14.55 -11.68
CA LEU A 207 -14.71 -13.62 -10.86
C LEU A 207 -15.59 -12.69 -11.71
N GLN A 208 -15.12 -12.26 -12.89
CA GLN A 208 -15.91 -11.49 -13.84
C GLN A 208 -17.08 -12.31 -14.44
N ALA A 209 -16.91 -13.62 -14.62
CA ALA A 209 -17.97 -14.51 -15.07
C ALA A 209 -18.97 -14.90 -13.98
N THR A 210 -18.62 -14.71 -12.70
CA THR A 210 -19.48 -15.07 -11.56
C THR A 210 -20.68 -14.11 -11.43
N PRO A 211 -21.91 -14.59 -11.15
CA PRO A 211 -23.09 -13.73 -10.98
C PRO A 211 -22.96 -12.71 -9.84
N ASP A 212 -23.54 -11.51 -10.01
CA ASP A 212 -23.50 -10.45 -8.99
C ASP A 212 -24.11 -10.89 -7.64
N THR A 213 -25.15 -11.73 -7.68
CA THR A 213 -25.84 -12.27 -6.49
C THR A 213 -24.89 -13.00 -5.54
N THR A 214 -23.90 -13.71 -6.08
CA THR A 214 -22.90 -14.43 -5.28
C THR A 214 -22.12 -13.48 -4.36
N PHE A 215 -21.84 -12.26 -4.85
CA PHE A 215 -21.09 -11.25 -4.08
C PHE A 215 -21.97 -10.48 -3.10
N ASP A 216 -23.27 -10.42 -3.34
CA ASP A 216 -24.21 -9.85 -2.39
C ASP A 216 -24.43 -10.80 -1.22
N GLU A 217 -24.57 -12.11 -1.48
CA GLU A 217 -24.67 -13.16 -0.44
C GLU A 217 -23.46 -13.19 0.50
N LEU A 218 -22.25 -12.89 0.02
CA LEU A 218 -21.05 -12.81 0.87
C LEU A 218 -21.22 -11.87 2.07
N ARG A 219 -22.06 -10.83 1.95
CA ARG A 219 -22.27 -9.86 3.02
C ARG A 219 -23.13 -10.34 4.17
N GLU A 220 -23.94 -11.35 3.90
CA GLU A 220 -24.88 -11.94 4.86
C GLU A 220 -24.25 -13.07 5.66
N LEU A 221 -23.08 -13.55 5.22
CA LEU A 221 -22.27 -14.52 5.95
C LEU A 221 -21.62 -13.92 7.21
N SER A 222 -21.33 -14.78 8.18
CA SER A 222 -20.46 -14.46 9.32
C SER A 222 -19.09 -13.99 8.85
N MET A 223 -18.36 -13.24 9.68
CA MET A 223 -16.99 -12.83 9.35
C MET A 223 -16.09 -14.02 9.02
N LYS A 224 -16.20 -15.14 9.76
CA LYS A 224 -15.41 -16.34 9.49
C LYS A 224 -15.74 -16.92 8.10
N ASP A 225 -17.01 -17.22 7.86
CA ASP A 225 -17.44 -17.87 6.62
C ASP A 225 -17.19 -16.98 5.41
N ARG A 226 -17.38 -15.67 5.57
CA ARG A 226 -17.05 -14.70 4.54
C ARG A 226 -15.57 -14.74 4.20
N PHE A 227 -14.67 -14.71 5.18
CA PHE A 227 -13.22 -14.71 4.91
C PHE A 227 -12.77 -16.00 4.22
N VAL A 228 -13.27 -17.15 4.68
CA VAL A 228 -12.97 -18.45 4.07
C VAL A 228 -13.48 -18.48 2.62
N LYS A 229 -14.72 -18.05 2.38
CA LYS A 229 -15.32 -18.06 1.03
C LYS A 229 -14.64 -17.04 0.11
N GLU A 230 -14.35 -15.83 0.59
CA GLU A 230 -13.63 -14.79 -0.16
C GLU A 230 -12.22 -15.28 -0.56
N ALA A 231 -11.45 -15.86 0.36
CA ALA A 231 -10.12 -16.42 0.09
C ALA A 231 -10.17 -17.57 -0.94
N THR A 232 -11.18 -18.43 -0.82
CA THR A 232 -11.40 -19.53 -1.77
C THR A 232 -11.73 -19.00 -3.17
N MET A 233 -12.59 -17.98 -3.27
CA MET A 233 -12.96 -17.35 -4.54
C MET A 233 -11.78 -16.68 -5.24
N VAL A 234 -10.81 -16.15 -4.50
CA VAL A 234 -9.59 -15.57 -5.08
C VAL A 234 -8.44 -16.57 -5.25
N GLY A 235 -8.70 -17.88 -5.05
CA GLY A 235 -7.71 -18.94 -5.27
C GLY A 235 -6.61 -19.00 -4.20
N LEU A 236 -6.79 -18.34 -3.05
CA LEU A 236 -5.84 -18.34 -1.94
C LEU A 236 -6.21 -19.43 -0.92
N THR A 237 -6.16 -20.70 -1.33
CA THR A 237 -6.59 -21.86 -0.52
C THR A 237 -5.84 -21.97 0.81
N ASP A 238 -4.54 -21.70 0.82
CA ASP A 238 -3.73 -21.70 2.05
C ASP A 238 -4.20 -20.65 3.05
N LEU A 239 -4.70 -19.52 2.56
CA LEU A 239 -5.26 -18.47 3.40
C LEU A 239 -6.66 -18.85 3.91
N ALA A 240 -7.46 -19.51 3.07
CA ALA A 240 -8.76 -20.05 3.49
C ALA A 240 -8.60 -21.08 4.62
N GLY A 241 -7.66 -22.02 4.50
CA GLY A 241 -7.33 -22.97 5.57
C GLY A 241 -6.85 -22.29 6.85
N TRP A 242 -6.01 -21.25 6.73
CA TRP A 242 -5.57 -20.46 7.88
C TRP A 242 -6.73 -19.79 8.62
N PHE A 243 -7.71 -19.21 7.90
CA PHE A 243 -8.91 -18.65 8.51
C PHE A 243 -9.79 -19.72 9.18
N GLN A 244 -9.81 -20.93 8.63
CA GLN A 244 -10.64 -22.01 9.14
C GLN A 244 -10.09 -22.60 10.44
N ASP A 245 -8.77 -22.82 10.48
CA ASP A 245 -8.12 -23.67 11.49
C ASP A 245 -7.27 -22.89 12.50
N THR A 246 -6.69 -21.74 12.10
CA THR A 246 -5.72 -21.02 12.95
C THR A 246 -6.34 -19.83 13.67
N VAL A 247 -7.27 -19.12 13.04
CA VAL A 247 -7.86 -17.91 13.62
C VAL A 247 -8.86 -18.28 14.73
N PRO A 248 -8.68 -17.79 15.98
CA PRO A 248 -9.57 -18.13 17.07
C PRO A 248 -11.01 -17.66 16.83
N ALA A 249 -11.99 -18.51 17.15
CA ALA A 249 -13.42 -18.17 17.03
C ALA A 249 -13.82 -16.88 17.81
N PRO A 250 -13.29 -16.60 19.03
CA PRO A 250 -13.59 -15.35 19.72
C PRO A 250 -13.22 -14.10 18.93
N LEU A 251 -12.12 -14.13 18.16
CA LEU A 251 -11.71 -13.00 17.34
C LEU A 251 -12.72 -12.70 16.23
N PHE A 252 -13.25 -13.73 15.57
CA PHE A 252 -14.31 -13.53 14.57
C PHE A 252 -15.59 -12.98 15.19
N ALA A 253 -15.98 -13.46 16.37
CA ALA A 253 -17.14 -12.93 17.08
C ALA A 253 -17.00 -11.44 17.42
N GLU A 254 -15.83 -11.01 17.89
CA GLU A 254 -15.54 -9.59 18.15
C GLU A 254 -15.61 -8.75 16.86
N LEU A 255 -15.11 -9.29 15.74
CA LEU A 255 -15.18 -8.64 14.44
C LEU A 255 -16.61 -8.53 13.91
N ASP A 256 -17.44 -9.56 14.08
CA ASP A 256 -18.87 -9.52 13.74
C ASP A 256 -19.61 -8.45 14.55
N GLN A 257 -19.30 -8.32 15.84
CA GLN A 257 -19.87 -7.26 16.69
C GLN A 257 -19.44 -5.87 16.22
N LEU A 258 -18.15 -5.65 15.93
CA LEU A 258 -17.65 -4.39 15.39
C LEU A 258 -18.29 -4.06 14.03
N GLN A 259 -18.40 -5.05 13.14
CA GLN A 259 -19.05 -4.88 11.85
C GLN A 259 -20.53 -4.49 12.01
N THR A 260 -21.25 -5.13 12.93
CA THR A 260 -22.65 -4.83 13.24
C THR A 260 -22.80 -3.40 13.75
N LYS A 261 -21.96 -2.97 14.71
CA LYS A 261 -21.94 -1.58 15.20
C LYS A 261 -21.72 -0.58 14.07
N VAL A 262 -20.74 -0.82 13.19
CA VAL A 262 -20.45 0.06 12.05
C VAL A 262 -21.59 0.07 11.02
N ARG A 263 -22.20 -1.09 10.73
CA ARG A 263 -23.33 -1.19 9.79
C ARG A 263 -24.55 -0.44 10.33
N ASN A 264 -24.91 -0.65 11.59
CA ASN A 264 -26.04 0.01 12.25
C ASN A 264 -25.81 1.52 12.32
N ALA A 265 -24.64 1.97 12.73
CA ALA A 265 -24.33 3.40 12.78
C ALA A 265 -24.44 4.07 11.40
N ARG A 266 -23.96 3.41 10.34
CA ARG A 266 -24.12 3.92 8.96
C ARG A 266 -25.57 3.90 8.49
N LYS A 267 -26.36 2.91 8.92
CA LYS A 267 -27.80 2.82 8.62
C LYS A 267 -28.54 3.97 9.29
N ASP A 268 -28.29 4.22 10.57
CA ASP A 268 -28.88 5.33 11.33
C ASP A 268 -28.52 6.68 10.69
N MET A 269 -27.25 6.92 10.35
CA MET A 269 -26.83 8.15 9.69
C MET A 269 -27.55 8.40 8.35
N ARG A 270 -27.81 7.35 7.56
CA ARG A 270 -28.56 7.46 6.29
C ARG A 270 -30.05 7.71 6.52
N ALA A 271 -30.59 7.22 7.62
CA ALA A 271 -31.96 7.43 8.04
C ALA A 271 -32.15 8.75 8.81
N LEU A 272 -31.13 9.62 8.85
CA LEU A 272 -31.13 10.87 9.61
C LEU A 272 -31.41 10.66 11.11
N LYS A 273 -30.98 9.52 11.64
CA LYS A 273 -31.10 9.15 13.06
C LYS A 273 -29.71 9.19 13.71
N LYS A 274 -29.64 9.74 14.93
CA LYS A 274 -28.40 9.75 15.71
C LYS A 274 -27.94 8.31 15.99
N PRO A 275 -26.70 7.93 15.61
CA PRO A 275 -26.19 6.58 15.84
C PRO A 275 -25.97 6.28 17.32
N SER A 276 -26.28 5.06 17.75
CA SER A 276 -25.79 4.52 19.02
C SER A 276 -24.43 3.84 18.81
N VAL A 277 -23.33 4.49 19.20
CA VAL A 277 -21.94 3.99 19.04
C VAL A 277 -21.12 3.95 20.33
#